data_AF-A0A3D4D741-F1
#
_entry.id   AF-A0A3D4D741-F1
#
_cell.length_a   1.000
_cell.length_b   1.000
_cell.length_c   1.000
_cell.angle_alpha   90.00
_cell.angle_beta   90.00
_cell.angle_gamma   90.00
#
_symmetry.space_group_name_H-M   'P 1'
#
loop_
_entity.id
_entity.type
_entity.pdbx_description
1 polymer ?
#
loop_
_entity_poly.entity_id
_entity_poly.type
_entity_poly.pdbx_seq_one_letter_code
_entity_poly.pdbx_strand_id
1 'polypeptide(L)'
;MPRGWQSKVLAFYIRLSSEDRDLKTNALKNESNSVFNQRRLLQDYYDTHESLHGYKVIVFCDDGVTGTHFDRPKFDELIEMARNQEIHCIMVKDLSRFGRNFLEMGNYLELILPLYGVRFISINDAFDSDDYLGVTGGLELALRNLINNMYSRDLSTKVRSAYRTRNLRGEYWGGSGFYGYQVHPHNKKRLSLRLQSQKLQGGECKLKTARVYLPCAIQ
;
A
#
# COMPACT_ATOMS: atom_id res chain seq x y z
N MET A 1 23.39 -10.85 -8.39
CA MET A 1 22.94 -10.85 -6.98
C MET A 1 21.47 -11.27 -6.97
N PRO A 2 21.07 -12.45 -6.46
CA PRO A 2 19.66 -12.79 -6.41
C PRO A 2 18.98 -11.93 -5.32
N ARG A 3 17.74 -11.53 -5.63
CA ARG A 3 16.88 -10.63 -4.84
C ARG A 3 16.70 -11.19 -3.43
N GLY A 4 16.83 -10.32 -2.42
CA GLY A 4 16.62 -10.67 -1.02
C GLY A 4 15.28 -11.37 -0.82
N TRP A 5 15.28 -12.41 0.01
CA TRP A 5 14.08 -13.13 0.42
C TRP A 5 13.16 -12.14 1.14
N GLN A 6 12.17 -11.60 0.43
CA GLN A 6 11.07 -10.90 1.09
C GLN A 6 10.25 -11.96 1.81
N SER A 7 10.20 -11.88 3.13
CA SER A 7 9.33 -12.73 3.95
C SER A 7 7.89 -12.42 3.58
N LYS A 8 7.25 -13.32 2.85
CA LYS A 8 5.83 -13.20 2.50
C LYS A 8 5.00 -13.30 3.78
N VAL A 9 3.86 -12.63 3.84
CA VAL A 9 3.00 -12.62 5.03
C VAL A 9 1.70 -13.34 4.71
N LEU A 10 1.32 -14.27 5.58
CA LEU A 10 0.06 -15.01 5.54
C LEU A 10 -0.82 -14.52 6.68
N ALA A 11 -2.05 -14.13 6.36
CA ALA A 11 -3.01 -13.69 7.34
C ALA A 11 -4.08 -14.77 7.57
N PHE A 12 -4.21 -15.22 8.81
CA PHE A 12 -5.33 -16.04 9.26
C PHE A 12 -6.44 -15.13 9.73
N TYR A 13 -7.61 -15.25 9.13
CA TYR A 13 -8.77 -14.48 9.55
C TYR A 13 -9.84 -15.40 10.14
N ILE A 14 -10.14 -15.17 11.42
CA ILE A 14 -11.06 -15.96 12.24
C ILE A 14 -12.22 -15.06 12.66
N ARG A 15 -13.45 -15.59 12.50
CA ARG A 15 -14.67 -14.88 12.88
C ARG A 15 -15.56 -15.79 13.70
N LEU A 16 -15.96 -15.35 14.89
CA LEU A 16 -16.96 -16.04 15.70
C LEU A 16 -18.38 -15.68 15.23
N SER A 17 -19.24 -16.68 14.99
CA SER A 17 -20.66 -16.43 14.67
C SER A 17 -21.51 -16.33 15.94
N SER A 18 -22.72 -15.83 15.78
CA SER A 18 -23.72 -15.72 16.84
C SER A 18 -24.17 -17.10 17.36
N GLU A 19 -24.28 -18.10 16.50
CA GLU A 19 -24.72 -19.47 16.84
C GLU A 19 -23.66 -20.21 17.68
N ASP A 20 -22.38 -19.91 17.45
CA ASP A 20 -21.28 -20.38 18.31
C ASP A 20 -21.36 -19.79 19.74
N ARG A 21 -22.28 -18.83 19.97
CA ARG A 21 -22.60 -18.34 21.32
C ARG A 21 -23.62 -19.17 22.06
N ASP A 22 -24.52 -19.88 21.40
CA ASP A 22 -25.60 -20.59 22.09
C ASP A 22 -25.09 -21.87 22.78
N LEU A 23 -23.90 -22.34 22.39
CA LEU A 23 -23.12 -23.36 23.11
C LEU A 23 -22.40 -22.82 24.37
N LYS A 24 -22.52 -21.51 24.69
CA LYS A 24 -21.79 -20.80 25.77
C LYS A 24 -22.48 -20.82 27.13
N THR A 25 -23.42 -21.73 27.39
CA THR A 25 -23.98 -21.89 28.74
C THR A 25 -22.96 -22.38 29.79
N ASN A 26 -21.74 -22.80 29.38
CA ASN A 26 -20.61 -23.10 30.29
C ASN A 26 -19.40 -22.18 29.99
N ALA A 27 -19.42 -20.98 30.56
CA ALA A 27 -19.03 -19.73 29.90
C ALA A 27 -17.55 -19.26 29.93
N LEU A 28 -16.54 -20.05 30.32
CA LEU A 28 -15.15 -19.54 30.38
C LEU A 28 -14.07 -20.45 29.76
N LYS A 29 -14.33 -21.74 29.57
CA LYS A 29 -13.37 -22.68 28.96
C LYS A 29 -13.60 -22.91 27.45
N ASN A 30 -14.78 -22.59 26.93
CA ASN A 30 -15.18 -23.00 25.58
C ASN A 30 -14.99 -21.94 24.49
N GLU A 31 -14.92 -20.65 24.82
CA GLU A 31 -14.57 -19.61 23.82
C GLU A 31 -13.16 -19.82 23.30
N SER A 32 -12.24 -20.15 24.20
CA SER A 32 -10.89 -20.55 23.84
C SER A 32 -10.91 -21.73 22.88
N ASN A 33 -11.80 -22.71 23.06
CA ASN A 33 -11.84 -23.90 22.21
C ASN A 33 -12.29 -23.62 20.78
N SER A 34 -13.30 -22.77 20.52
CA SER A 34 -13.78 -22.55 19.15
C SER A 34 -12.79 -21.74 18.29
N VAL A 35 -12.18 -20.69 18.86
CA VAL A 35 -11.12 -19.92 18.19
C VAL A 35 -9.86 -20.76 18.06
N PHE A 36 -9.48 -21.50 19.10
CA PHE A 36 -8.31 -22.39 19.07
C PHE A 36 -8.46 -23.50 18.04
N ASN A 37 -9.64 -24.11 17.94
CA ASN A 37 -9.91 -25.15 16.94
C ASN A 37 -9.87 -24.59 15.51
N GLN A 38 -10.42 -23.39 15.28
CA GLN A 38 -10.33 -22.74 13.97
C GLN A 38 -8.88 -22.38 13.63
N ARG A 39 -8.14 -21.81 14.58
CA ARG A 39 -6.72 -21.50 14.40
C ARG A 39 -5.91 -22.77 14.15
N ARG A 40 -6.18 -23.85 14.88
CA ARG A 40 -5.52 -25.14 14.70
C ARG A 40 -5.80 -25.72 13.32
N LEU A 41 -7.05 -25.68 12.85
CA LEU A 41 -7.40 -26.10 11.50
C LEU A 41 -6.60 -25.33 10.43
N LEU A 42 -6.50 -24.00 10.58
CA LEU A 42 -5.72 -23.14 9.69
C LEU A 42 -4.22 -23.47 9.76
N GLN A 43 -3.70 -23.71 10.96
CA GLN A 43 -2.31 -24.07 11.18
C GLN A 43 -1.97 -25.45 10.59
N ASP A 44 -2.82 -26.45 10.81
CA ASP A 44 -2.65 -27.80 10.27
C ASP A 44 -2.64 -27.78 8.73
N TYR A 45 -3.50 -26.94 8.12
CA TYR A 45 -3.49 -26.74 6.67
C TYR A 45 -2.21 -26.04 6.19
N TYR A 46 -1.74 -25.02 6.92
CA TYR A 46 -0.48 -24.34 6.63
C TYR A 46 0.73 -25.28 6.72
N ASP A 47 0.80 -26.12 7.77
CA ASP A 47 1.93 -27.03 8.00
C ASP A 47 1.96 -28.19 6.99
N THR A 48 0.82 -28.54 6.38
CA THR A 48 0.73 -29.58 5.36
C THR A 48 1.03 -29.09 3.94
N HIS A 49 0.90 -27.78 3.68
CA HIS A 49 1.09 -27.22 2.34
C HIS A 49 2.48 -26.59 2.18
N GLU A 50 3.35 -27.29 1.46
CA GLU A 50 4.73 -26.87 1.21
C GLU A 50 4.84 -25.51 0.50
N SER A 51 3.84 -25.13 -0.30
CA SER A 51 3.76 -23.84 -1.00
C SER A 51 3.65 -22.63 -0.06
N LEU A 52 3.24 -22.84 1.18
CA LEU A 52 3.10 -21.81 2.20
C LEU A 52 4.32 -21.74 3.14
N HIS A 53 5.29 -22.64 3.00
CA HIS A 53 6.49 -22.62 3.83
C HIS A 53 7.30 -21.33 3.63
N GLY A 54 7.60 -20.66 4.75
CA GLY A 54 8.35 -19.40 4.76
C GLY A 54 7.48 -18.14 4.81
N TYR A 55 6.15 -18.28 4.88
CA TYR A 55 5.28 -17.14 5.17
C TYR A 55 5.27 -16.82 6.66
N LYS A 56 5.32 -15.54 7.01
CA LYS A 56 5.08 -15.07 8.37
C LYS A 56 3.57 -15.03 8.63
N VAL A 57 3.11 -15.80 9.61
CA VAL A 57 1.69 -15.88 9.96
C VAL A 57 1.29 -14.74 10.91
N ILE A 58 0.21 -14.04 10.57
CA ILE A 58 -0.47 -13.04 11.42
C ILE A 58 -1.92 -13.48 11.60
N VAL A 59 -2.43 -13.43 12.84
CA VAL A 59 -3.81 -13.86 13.14
C VAL A 59 -4.68 -12.65 13.43
N PHE A 60 -5.77 -12.54 12.70
CA PHE A 60 -6.84 -11.56 12.87
C PHE A 60 -8.07 -12.28 13.40
N CYS A 61 -8.64 -11.79 14.50
CA CYS A 61 -9.82 -12.38 15.13
C CYS A 61 -10.86 -11.29 15.34
N ASP A 62 -12.04 -11.46 14.74
CA ASP A 62 -13.19 -10.60 14.97
C ASP A 62 -14.27 -11.38 15.73
N ASP A 63 -14.66 -10.85 16.88
CA ASP A 63 -15.80 -11.32 17.64
C ASP A 63 -17.04 -10.71 16.99
N GLY A 64 -17.89 -11.54 16.35
CA GLY A 64 -19.09 -11.07 15.66
C GLY A 64 -20.15 -10.55 16.63
N VAL A 65 -19.95 -9.37 17.22
CA VAL A 65 -20.85 -8.78 18.21
C VAL A 65 -22.21 -8.46 17.58
N THR A 66 -23.22 -8.94 18.30
CA THR A 66 -24.67 -8.81 18.18
C THR A 66 -25.22 -7.69 17.29
N GLY A 67 -26.03 -8.11 16.30
CA GLY A 67 -27.39 -7.60 16.12
C GLY A 67 -27.62 -6.28 15.38
N THR A 68 -26.77 -5.26 15.53
CA THR A 68 -27.10 -3.93 14.96
C THR A 68 -25.89 -3.03 14.69
N HIS A 69 -24.75 -3.23 15.35
CA HIS A 69 -23.50 -2.56 15.01
C HIS A 69 -22.46 -3.58 14.57
N PHE A 70 -21.95 -3.35 13.38
CA PHE A 70 -21.41 -4.36 12.49
C PHE A 70 -19.96 -4.02 12.15
N ASP A 71 -19.25 -3.46 13.14
CA ASP A 71 -17.86 -3.06 13.02
C ASP A 71 -16.99 -4.31 12.98
N ARG A 72 -16.20 -4.43 11.91
CA ARG A 72 -15.23 -5.49 11.71
C ARG A 72 -13.83 -4.87 11.68
N PRO A 73 -13.35 -4.36 12.83
CA PRO A 73 -12.10 -3.59 12.87
C PRO A 73 -10.91 -4.42 12.40
N LYS A 74 -10.87 -5.73 12.67
CA LYS A 74 -9.75 -6.58 12.23
C LYS A 74 -9.85 -6.96 10.76
N PHE A 75 -11.05 -7.10 10.22
CA PHE A 75 -11.25 -7.21 8.78
C PHE A 75 -10.81 -5.94 8.05
N ASP A 76 -11.18 -4.76 8.53
CA ASP A 76 -10.77 -3.50 7.89
C ASP A 76 -9.26 -3.32 7.95
N GLU A 77 -8.63 -3.65 9.09
CA GLU A 77 -7.17 -3.70 9.25
C GLU A 77 -6.51 -4.69 8.28
N LEU A 78 -7.07 -5.90 8.12
CA LEU A 78 -6.62 -6.90 7.16
C LEU A 78 -6.65 -6.37 5.72
N ILE A 79 -7.75 -5.71 5.32
CA ILE A 79 -7.91 -5.18 3.96
C ILE A 79 -7.00 -3.97 3.72
N GLU A 80 -6.79 -3.10 4.70
CA GLU A 80 -5.80 -2.01 4.61
C GLU A 80 -4.38 -2.55 4.45
N MET A 81 -3.99 -3.56 5.24
CA MET A 81 -2.69 -4.21 5.11
C MET A 81 -2.52 -4.93 3.76
N ALA A 82 -3.59 -5.56 3.25
CA ALA A 82 -3.62 -6.14 1.91
C ALA A 82 -3.46 -5.06 0.82
N ARG A 83 -4.14 -3.91 0.97
CA ARG A 83 -4.02 -2.77 0.05
C ARG A 83 -2.60 -2.20 0.03
N ASN A 84 -1.94 -2.16 1.17
CA ASN A 84 -0.54 -1.72 1.30
C ASN A 84 0.48 -2.77 0.82
N GLN A 85 0.03 -3.91 0.28
CA GLN A 85 0.87 -5.03 -0.17
C GLN A 85 1.74 -5.65 0.95
N GLU A 86 1.31 -5.51 2.20
CA GLU A 86 2.00 -6.12 3.34
C GLU A 86 1.61 -7.60 3.49
N ILE A 87 0.35 -7.94 3.17
CA ILE A 87 -0.17 -9.30 3.18
C ILE A 87 -0.12 -9.87 1.76
N HIS A 88 0.30 -11.13 1.64
CA HIS A 88 0.44 -11.82 0.37
C HIS A 88 -0.54 -12.98 0.21
N CYS A 89 -1.02 -13.52 1.33
CA CYS A 89 -2.02 -14.58 1.33
C CYS A 89 -2.99 -14.39 2.50
N ILE A 90 -4.26 -14.65 2.27
CA ILE A 90 -5.31 -14.63 3.30
C ILE A 90 -5.91 -16.04 3.35
N MET A 91 -6.04 -16.58 4.56
CA MET A 91 -6.64 -17.89 4.79
C MET A 91 -7.80 -17.78 5.76
N VAL A 92 -8.92 -18.40 5.39
CA VAL A 92 -10.15 -18.47 6.19
C VAL A 92 -10.64 -19.90 6.27
N LYS A 93 -11.46 -20.19 7.29
CA LYS A 93 -12.16 -21.47 7.40
C LYS A 93 -13.14 -21.67 6.25
N ASP A 94 -14.01 -20.70 6.04
CA ASP A 94 -15.11 -20.74 5.07
C ASP A 94 -15.43 -19.33 4.56
N LEU A 95 -15.93 -19.23 3.32
CA LEU A 95 -16.24 -17.97 2.64
C LEU A 95 -17.23 -17.09 3.41
N SER A 96 -18.12 -17.70 4.20
CA SER A 96 -19.09 -16.99 5.05
C SER A 96 -18.43 -16.11 6.11
N ARG A 97 -17.16 -16.37 6.45
CA ARG A 97 -16.40 -15.59 7.43
C ARG A 97 -15.95 -14.27 6.82
N PHE A 98 -15.60 -14.29 5.54
CA PHE A 98 -15.03 -13.15 4.82
C PHE A 98 -16.10 -12.08 4.51
N GLY A 99 -17.32 -12.47 4.12
CA GLY A 99 -18.37 -11.52 3.71
C GLY A 99 -19.76 -11.80 4.20
N ARG A 100 -20.65 -10.79 4.08
CA ARG A 100 -22.09 -10.95 4.35
C ARG A 100 -22.87 -11.41 3.12
N ASN A 101 -22.44 -10.98 1.94
CA ASN A 101 -23.10 -11.26 0.67
C ASN A 101 -22.14 -12.07 -0.21
N PHE A 102 -22.53 -13.29 -0.59
CA PHE A 102 -21.76 -14.14 -1.51
C PHE A 102 -21.43 -13.40 -2.83
N LEU A 103 -22.31 -12.51 -3.29
CA LEU A 103 -22.11 -11.72 -4.50
C LEU A 103 -21.01 -10.65 -4.36
N GLU A 104 -20.97 -9.96 -3.22
CA GLU A 104 -19.90 -8.99 -2.93
C GLU A 104 -18.56 -9.71 -2.73
N MET A 105 -18.57 -10.92 -2.19
CA MET A 105 -17.38 -11.74 -2.03
C MET A 105 -16.80 -12.20 -3.36
N GLY A 106 -17.65 -12.59 -4.32
CA GLY A 106 -17.19 -12.92 -5.68
C GLY A 106 -16.37 -11.78 -6.29
N ASN A 107 -16.89 -10.54 -6.24
CA ASN A 107 -16.18 -9.36 -6.73
C ASN A 107 -14.85 -9.12 -5.99
N TYR A 108 -14.82 -9.34 -4.68
CA TYR A 108 -13.59 -9.19 -3.89
C TYR A 108 -12.53 -10.21 -4.28
N LEU A 109 -12.91 -11.48 -4.43
CA LEU A 109 -12.01 -12.58 -4.75
C LEU A 109 -11.52 -12.52 -6.20
N GLU A 110 -12.36 -12.11 -7.14
CA GLU A 110 -12.02 -12.10 -8.57
C GLU A 110 -11.30 -10.83 -9.03
N LEU A 111 -11.59 -9.67 -8.43
CA LEU A 111 -11.09 -8.38 -8.88
C LEU A 111 -10.14 -7.71 -7.88
N ILE A 112 -10.53 -7.65 -6.60
CA ILE A 112 -9.84 -6.82 -5.61
C ILE A 112 -8.60 -7.49 -5.05
N LEU A 113 -8.68 -8.74 -4.62
CA LEU A 113 -7.52 -9.46 -4.06
C LEU A 113 -6.43 -9.74 -5.10
N PRO A 114 -6.75 -10.17 -6.34
CA PRO A 114 -5.75 -10.35 -7.39
C PRO A 114 -5.08 -9.03 -7.78
N LEU A 115 -5.83 -7.93 -7.78
CA LEU A 115 -5.29 -6.59 -7.99
C LEU A 115 -4.24 -6.22 -6.93
N TYR A 116 -4.47 -6.55 -5.67
CA TYR A 116 -3.50 -6.38 -4.60
C TYR A 116 -2.36 -7.42 -4.63
N GLY A 117 -2.47 -8.45 -5.48
CA GLY A 117 -1.51 -9.56 -5.55
C GLY A 117 -1.62 -10.51 -4.36
N VAL A 118 -2.82 -10.61 -3.76
CA VAL A 118 -3.09 -11.42 -2.58
C VAL A 118 -3.77 -12.71 -2.99
N ARG A 119 -3.16 -13.86 -2.65
CA ARG A 119 -3.79 -15.17 -2.77
C ARG A 119 -4.83 -15.37 -1.67
N PHE A 120 -5.96 -15.98 -1.98
CA PHE A 120 -6.98 -16.28 -0.99
C PHE A 120 -7.27 -17.77 -0.94
N ILE A 121 -7.35 -18.32 0.27
CA ILE A 121 -7.56 -19.75 0.53
C ILE A 121 -8.73 -19.93 1.51
N SER A 122 -9.71 -20.75 1.12
CA SER A 122 -10.78 -21.26 1.99
C SER A 122 -10.61 -22.77 2.18
N ILE A 123 -10.51 -23.21 3.43
CA ILE A 123 -10.29 -24.63 3.75
C ILE A 123 -11.55 -25.47 3.48
N ASN A 124 -12.70 -25.05 4.02
CA ASN A 124 -13.93 -25.84 3.93
C ASN A 124 -14.53 -25.84 2.52
N ASP A 125 -14.40 -24.72 1.80
CA ASP A 125 -14.90 -24.61 0.43
C ASP A 125 -13.89 -25.12 -0.61
N ALA A 126 -12.72 -25.61 -0.16
CA ALA A 126 -11.61 -26.07 -0.98
C ALA A 126 -11.29 -25.09 -2.13
N PHE A 127 -11.33 -23.79 -1.82
CA PHE A 127 -11.15 -22.72 -2.80
C PHE A 127 -9.78 -22.09 -2.64
N ASP A 128 -9.03 -22.03 -3.73
CA ASP A 128 -7.74 -21.37 -3.79
C ASP A 128 -7.66 -20.45 -5.01
N SER A 129 -7.41 -19.15 -4.80
CA SER A 129 -7.30 -18.19 -5.90
C SER A 129 -6.14 -18.46 -6.85
N ASP A 130 -5.09 -19.17 -6.43
CA ASP A 130 -3.94 -19.50 -7.27
C ASP A 130 -4.30 -20.54 -8.35
N ASP A 131 -5.23 -21.45 -8.04
CA ASP A 131 -5.73 -22.46 -8.99
C ASP A 131 -6.60 -21.82 -10.10
N TYR A 132 -7.22 -20.67 -9.79
CA TYR A 132 -8.01 -19.88 -10.75
C TYR A 132 -7.19 -18.78 -11.45
N LEU A 133 -5.89 -18.65 -11.11
CA LEU A 133 -4.96 -17.67 -11.66
C LEU A 133 -4.61 -18.04 -13.11
N GLY A 134 -5.54 -17.74 -14.02
CA GLY A 134 -5.45 -18.10 -15.43
C GLY A 134 -6.80 -18.18 -16.15
N VAL A 135 -7.90 -18.36 -15.41
CA VAL A 135 -9.25 -18.46 -16.00
C VAL A 135 -9.78 -17.08 -16.41
N THR A 136 -9.31 -16.00 -15.78
CA THR A 136 -9.71 -14.60 -16.06
C THR A 136 -8.87 -13.91 -17.14
N GLY A 137 -8.16 -14.67 -18.00
CA GLY A 137 -7.72 -14.21 -19.32
C GLY A 137 -6.94 -12.89 -19.38
N GLY A 138 -6.05 -12.63 -18.40
CA GLY A 138 -5.23 -11.42 -18.41
C GLY A 138 -5.92 -10.12 -17.94
N LEU A 139 -7.18 -10.20 -17.48
CA LEU A 139 -7.88 -9.07 -16.87
C LEU A 139 -7.14 -8.56 -15.63
N GLU A 140 -6.65 -9.44 -14.77
CA GLU A 140 -5.85 -9.08 -13.59
C GLU A 140 -4.62 -8.25 -13.99
N LEU A 141 -3.88 -8.70 -15.02
CA LEU A 141 -2.70 -8.01 -15.52
C LEU A 141 -3.05 -6.64 -16.09
N ALA A 142 -4.15 -6.53 -16.84
CA ALA A 142 -4.63 -5.26 -17.37
C ALA A 142 -5.03 -4.29 -16.25
N LEU A 143 -5.73 -4.76 -15.21
CA LEU A 143 -6.11 -3.97 -14.05
C LEU A 143 -4.90 -3.52 -13.24
N ARG A 144 -3.94 -4.41 -12.97
CA ARG A 144 -2.70 -4.07 -12.27
C ARG A 144 -1.90 -3.01 -13.04
N ASN A 145 -1.82 -3.14 -14.37
CA ASN A 145 -1.20 -2.13 -15.22
C ASN A 145 -1.96 -0.79 -15.18
N LEU A 146 -3.29 -0.80 -15.20
CA LEU A 146 -4.10 0.42 -15.10
C LEU A 146 -3.81 1.17 -13.79
N ILE A 147 -3.80 0.47 -12.67
CA ILE A 147 -3.54 1.06 -11.36
C ILE A 147 -2.11 1.60 -11.26
N ASN A 148 -1.13 0.82 -11.71
CA ASN A 148 0.27 1.28 -11.74
C ASN A 148 0.43 2.56 -12.58
N ASN A 149 -0.29 2.64 -13.72
CA ASN A 149 -0.33 3.86 -14.54
C ASN A 149 -1.03 5.01 -13.81
N MET A 150 -2.12 4.76 -13.07
CA MET A 150 -2.81 5.77 -12.29
C MET A 150 -1.94 6.34 -11.16
N TYR A 151 -1.29 5.49 -10.36
CA TYR A 151 -0.35 5.94 -9.32
C TYR A 151 0.81 6.75 -9.91
N SER A 152 1.39 6.27 -11.02
CA SER A 152 2.45 6.98 -11.74
C SER A 152 1.99 8.35 -12.24
N ARG A 153 0.74 8.45 -12.72
CA ARG A 153 0.14 9.70 -13.20
C ARG A 153 -0.14 10.67 -12.05
N ASP A 154 -0.65 10.19 -10.92
CA ASP A 154 -0.90 11.03 -9.75
C ASP A 154 0.41 11.58 -9.17
N LEU A 155 1.44 10.74 -9.04
CA LEU A 155 2.77 11.17 -8.62
C LEU A 155 3.34 12.23 -9.58
N SER A 156 3.24 11.98 -10.89
CA SER A 156 3.67 12.95 -11.91
C SER A 156 2.92 14.28 -11.80
N THR A 157 1.62 14.23 -11.51
CA THR A 157 0.78 15.42 -11.36
C THR A 157 1.17 16.22 -10.11
N LYS A 158 1.39 15.54 -8.98
CA LYS A 158 1.89 16.15 -7.73
C LYS A 158 3.25 16.81 -7.92
N VAL A 159 4.18 16.12 -8.60
CA VAL A 159 5.51 16.65 -8.93
C VAL A 159 5.41 17.89 -9.82
N ARG A 160 4.61 17.84 -10.89
CA ARG A 160 4.35 19.01 -11.76
C ARG A 160 3.72 20.18 -11.01
N SER A 161 2.78 19.90 -10.11
CA SER A 161 2.14 20.93 -9.27
C SER A 161 3.17 21.59 -8.33
N ALA A 162 4.02 20.80 -7.66
CA ALA A 162 5.08 21.31 -6.81
C ALA A 162 6.08 22.19 -7.60
N TYR A 163 6.45 21.78 -8.81
CA TYR A 163 7.27 22.61 -9.71
C TYR A 163 6.56 23.90 -10.10
N ARG A 164 5.27 23.83 -10.46
CA ARG A 164 4.47 25.01 -10.80
C ARG A 164 4.41 26.01 -9.64
N THR A 165 4.16 25.55 -8.41
CA THR A 165 4.15 26.42 -7.21
C THR A 165 5.51 27.08 -6.97
N ARG A 166 6.61 26.35 -7.17
CA ARG A 166 7.98 26.90 -7.07
C ARG A 166 8.28 27.93 -8.15
N ASN A 167 7.87 27.67 -9.39
CA ASN A 167 8.03 28.61 -10.51
C ASN A 167 7.24 29.90 -10.26
N LEU A 168 6.00 29.81 -9.76
CA LEU A 168 5.19 30.98 -9.38
C LEU A 168 5.86 31.84 -8.29
N ARG A 169 6.66 31.22 -7.40
CA ARG A 169 7.44 31.92 -6.38
C ARG A 169 8.79 32.46 -6.89
N GLY A 170 9.12 32.20 -8.16
CA GLY A 170 10.42 32.55 -8.74
C GLY A 170 11.60 31.81 -8.08
N GLU A 171 11.36 30.63 -7.49
CA GLU A 171 12.42 29.83 -6.86
C GLU A 171 13.22 29.09 -7.92
N TYR A 172 14.55 29.22 -7.87
CA TYR A 172 15.46 28.41 -8.66
C TYR A 172 15.55 26.99 -8.06
N TRP A 173 15.48 25.96 -8.90
CA TRP A 173 15.47 24.56 -8.47
C TRP A 173 16.47 23.67 -9.22
N GLY A 174 17.26 24.23 -10.15
CA GLY A 174 18.30 23.50 -10.85
C GLY A 174 19.49 23.17 -9.94
N GLY A 175 20.26 22.13 -10.30
CA GLY A 175 21.44 21.71 -9.52
C GLY A 175 22.64 22.64 -9.67
N SER A 176 22.86 23.19 -10.87
CA SER A 176 24.00 24.07 -11.19
C SER A 176 23.53 25.33 -11.90
N GLY A 177 24.05 26.49 -11.44
CA GLY A 177 23.72 27.78 -12.03
C GLY A 177 24.06 27.84 -13.52
N PHE A 178 23.20 28.50 -14.30
CA PHE A 178 23.45 28.75 -15.72
C PHE A 178 24.73 29.57 -15.94
N TYR A 179 25.28 29.57 -17.16
CA TYR A 179 26.47 30.33 -17.50
C TYR A 179 26.35 31.82 -17.08
N GLY A 180 27.34 32.32 -16.33
CA GLY A 180 27.32 33.68 -15.75
C GLY A 180 26.57 33.82 -14.42
N TYR A 181 25.93 32.75 -13.92
CA TYR A 181 25.21 32.72 -12.65
C TYR A 181 25.73 31.61 -11.73
N GLN A 182 25.67 31.84 -10.43
CA GLN A 182 26.00 30.87 -9.40
C GLN A 182 24.81 30.76 -8.43
N VAL A 183 24.59 29.56 -7.89
CA VAL A 183 23.62 29.37 -6.81
C VAL A 183 24.06 30.20 -5.60
N HIS A 184 23.13 30.96 -5.02
CA HIS A 184 23.44 31.85 -3.90
C HIS A 184 23.95 31.04 -2.69
N PRO A 185 25.11 31.39 -2.09
CA PRO A 185 25.77 30.57 -1.06
C PRO A 185 24.87 30.24 0.15
N HIS A 186 24.10 31.24 0.61
CA HIS A 186 23.18 31.08 1.75
C HIS A 186 21.76 30.67 1.35
N ASN A 187 21.39 30.67 0.06
CA ASN A 187 20.04 30.35 -0.36
C ASN A 187 20.04 29.63 -1.71
N LYS A 188 19.96 28.30 -1.65
CA LYS A 188 19.99 27.44 -2.84
C LYS A 188 18.84 27.67 -3.82
N LYS A 189 17.80 28.39 -3.40
CA LYS A 189 16.62 28.73 -4.22
C LYS A 189 16.79 30.01 -5.04
N ARG A 190 17.98 30.64 -5.02
CA ARG A 190 18.26 31.90 -5.72
C ARG A 190 19.56 31.80 -6.50
N LEU A 191 19.63 32.54 -7.59
CA LEU A 191 20.84 32.74 -8.38
C LEU A 191 21.45 34.10 -8.06
N SER A 192 22.77 34.16 -7.95
CA SER A 192 23.59 35.36 -7.90
C SER A 192 24.45 35.43 -9.16
N LEU A 193 24.74 36.63 -9.66
CA LEU A 193 25.65 36.82 -10.78
C LEU A 193 27.07 36.38 -10.39
N ARG A 194 27.70 35.56 -11.24
CA ARG A 194 29.11 35.20 -11.10
C ARG A 194 29.93 36.34 -11.71
N LEU A 195 30.25 37.35 -10.90
CA LEU A 195 31.17 38.42 -11.33
C LEU A 195 32.54 37.79 -11.61
N GLN A 196 32.98 37.80 -12.87
CA GLN A 196 34.39 37.63 -13.17
C GLN A 196 35.11 38.82 -12.56
N SER A 197 35.90 38.58 -11.52
CA SER A 197 36.73 39.59 -10.89
C SER A 197 37.81 40.03 -11.88
N GLN A 198 37.49 40.94 -12.81
CA GLN A 198 38.52 41.85 -13.30
C GLN A 198 38.83 42.78 -12.14
N LYS A 199 40.02 42.63 -11.56
CA LYS A 199 40.57 43.57 -10.58
C LYS A 199 40.61 44.96 -11.22
N LEU A 200 39.59 45.77 -10.97
CA LEU A 200 39.68 47.22 -11.15
C LEU A 200 40.22 47.78 -9.83
N GLN A 201 41.41 48.36 -9.90
CA GLN A 201 42.04 49.08 -8.80
C GLN A 201 41.10 50.20 -8.34
N GLY A 202 40.82 50.25 -7.03
CA GLY A 202 40.25 51.41 -6.35
C GLY A 202 38.79 51.73 -6.67
N GLY A 203 37.85 51.15 -5.93
CA GLY A 203 36.47 51.61 -5.89
C GLY A 203 35.53 50.62 -5.24
N GLU A 204 34.85 51.03 -4.17
CA GLU A 204 33.90 50.21 -3.40
C GLU A 204 32.87 49.51 -4.30
N CYS A 205 32.92 48.18 -4.31
CA CYS A 205 31.98 47.36 -5.07
C CYS A 205 30.67 47.20 -4.28
N LYS A 206 29.72 48.12 -4.46
CA LYS A 206 28.36 47.97 -3.92
C LYS A 206 27.69 46.75 -4.55
N LEU A 207 27.48 45.70 -3.74
CA LEU A 207 26.74 44.49 -4.09
C LEU A 207 25.29 44.84 -4.50
N LYS A 208 25.05 45.06 -5.79
CA LYS A 208 23.70 45.06 -6.35
C LYS A 208 23.30 43.61 -6.61
N THR A 209 22.60 42.99 -5.65
CA THR A 209 21.86 41.74 -5.89
C THR A 209 20.77 42.02 -6.92
N ALA A 210 21.05 41.75 -8.19
CA ALA A 210 20.02 41.74 -9.23
C ALA A 210 19.08 40.54 -8.98
N ARG A 211 17.80 40.82 -8.70
CA ARG A 211 16.76 39.78 -8.72
C ARG A 211 16.51 39.42 -10.18
N VAL A 212 17.04 38.28 -10.63
CA VAL A 212 16.59 37.68 -11.88
C VAL A 212 15.33 36.89 -11.57
N TYR A 213 14.18 37.48 -11.89
CA TYR A 213 12.94 36.72 -12.00
C TYR A 213 13.09 35.83 -13.23
N LEU A 214 13.11 34.50 -13.03
CA LEU A 214 12.93 33.57 -14.15
C LEU A 214 11.59 33.93 -14.81
N PRO A 215 11.58 34.34 -16.09
CA PRO A 215 10.33 34.60 -16.77
C PRO A 215 9.52 33.31 -16.77
N CYS A 216 8.30 33.40 -16.24
CA CYS A 216 7.32 32.33 -16.32
C CYS A 216 6.94 32.21 -17.80
N ALA A 217 7.67 31.41 -18.57
CA ALA A 217 7.30 31.04 -19.92
C ALA A 217 6.10 30.10 -19.83
N ILE A 218 4.91 30.71 -19.81
CA ILE A 218 3.64 30.05 -20.09
C ILE A 218 3.49 30.11 -21.62
N GLN A 219 3.67 28.98 -22.28
CA GLN A 219 3.03 28.65 -23.55
C GLN A 219 2.45 27.25 -23.40
#